data_AF-A0AB34II83-F1
#
_entry.id   AF-A0AB34II83-F1
#
_cell.length_a   1.000
_cell.length_b   1.000
_cell.length_c   1.000
_cell.angle_alpha   90.00
_cell.angle_beta   90.00
_cell.angle_gamma   90.00
#
_symmetry.space_group_name_H-M   'P 1'
#
loop_
_entity.id
_entity.type
_entity.pdbx_description
1 polymer ?
#
loop_
_entity_poly.entity_id
_entity_poly.type
_entity_poly.pdbx_seq_one_letter_code
_entity_poly.pdbx_strand_id
1 'polypeptide(L)'
;MSTPLPSPPFPSPPSPPLSSPSRPSPPERPFSVAIATLWEGSSSYRCALLLWCSSAQRLRLAVNASALLVLSSAPSSPDCPSATFLWPTAFLPAAAAYSRALARAHPRLARHLLLPPPAPPLLPHLLKFALLGLTQYDVVFFADVDVDLAPHGHDRSRPPARLAAAAWRESLRAFAASAARLAAAPDFDAPVNTGSLLLKPSAGASAKLQAALRTATFSPRSGFNGVGSPRAAPPHLPDLAAGRGGGAREAARALNATGMMARDRWDFAGAAADQGVCWWFFFVAHRGGTWAAAAGPHVWTVDHWWGGDKPWRLARDAHARVAAVRYLWRLEGGGAAQNTSCGRELRALRARLQQLGVWFDMAPAGQSSARRGKRMIGSQSVLPSLSVRSIRAAPRDGGGSRREWI
;
A
#
# COMPACT_ATOMS: atom_id res chain seq x y z
N MET A 1 20.77 -82.86 31.59
CA MET A 1 21.16 -82.52 30.20
C MET A 1 19.91 -81.99 29.52
N SER A 2 19.85 -80.68 29.29
CA SER A 2 18.66 -80.00 28.76
C SER A 2 19.03 -79.38 27.41
N THR A 3 18.40 -79.86 26.35
CA THR A 3 18.57 -79.37 24.97
C THR A 3 17.76 -78.09 24.75
N PRO A 4 18.33 -77.05 24.13
CA PRO A 4 17.62 -75.81 23.83
C PRO A 4 16.70 -75.97 22.61
N LEU A 5 15.53 -75.35 22.66
CA LEU A 5 14.55 -75.30 21.57
C LEU A 5 14.97 -74.32 20.46
N PRO A 6 14.63 -74.59 19.19
CA PRO A 6 14.99 -73.75 18.06
C PRO A 6 14.15 -72.47 18.02
N SER A 7 14.80 -71.36 17.69
CA SER A 7 14.14 -70.05 17.53
C SER A 7 13.36 -69.96 16.20
N PRO A 8 12.22 -69.25 16.17
CA PRO A 8 11.42 -69.09 14.96
C PRO A 8 12.09 -68.12 13.96
N PRO A 9 11.81 -68.27 12.65
CA PRO A 9 12.38 -67.41 11.61
C PRO A 9 11.78 -66.00 11.65
N PHE A 10 12.64 -64.99 11.47
CA PHE A 10 12.23 -63.59 11.37
C PHE A 10 11.52 -63.32 10.03
N PRO A 11 10.44 -62.51 10.02
CA PRO A 11 9.76 -62.12 8.79
C PRO A 11 10.64 -61.20 7.94
N SER A 12 10.64 -61.45 6.62
CA SER A 12 11.38 -60.63 5.66
C SER A 12 10.85 -59.19 5.60
N PRO A 13 11.73 -58.19 5.43
CA PRO A 13 11.31 -56.79 5.34
C PRO A 13 10.43 -56.55 4.11
N PRO A 14 9.41 -55.67 4.20
CA PRO A 14 8.54 -55.35 3.09
C PRO A 14 9.33 -54.70 1.94
N SER A 15 8.99 -55.08 0.71
CA SER A 15 9.59 -54.52 -0.50
C SER A 15 9.32 -53.00 -0.60
N PRO A 16 10.27 -52.20 -1.09
CA PRO A 16 10.09 -50.77 -1.23
C PRO A 16 8.95 -50.46 -2.20
N PRO A 17 8.11 -49.45 -1.90
CA PRO A 17 7.00 -49.10 -2.77
C PRO A 17 7.53 -48.63 -4.14
N LEU A 18 6.98 -49.22 -5.20
CA LEU A 18 7.24 -48.83 -6.59
C LEU A 18 7.03 -47.33 -6.76
N SER A 19 8.07 -46.63 -7.21
CA SER A 19 8.07 -45.19 -7.44
C SER A 19 6.96 -44.84 -8.43
N SER A 20 5.91 -44.20 -7.92
CA SER A 20 4.80 -43.76 -8.76
C SER A 20 5.32 -42.74 -9.78
N PRO A 21 4.90 -42.81 -11.05
CA PRO A 21 5.33 -41.89 -12.08
C PRO A 21 5.04 -40.45 -11.65
N SER A 22 6.06 -39.61 -11.68
CA SER A 22 6.01 -38.20 -11.30
C SER A 22 4.96 -37.50 -12.15
N ARG A 23 3.85 -37.10 -11.50
CA ARG A 23 2.79 -36.33 -12.13
C ARG A 23 3.41 -35.05 -12.73
N PRO A 24 3.20 -34.73 -14.01
CA PRO A 24 3.77 -33.52 -14.60
C PRO A 24 3.32 -32.31 -13.79
N SER A 25 4.28 -31.46 -13.41
CA SER A 25 3.99 -30.24 -12.67
C SER A 25 3.04 -29.38 -13.50
N PRO A 26 1.97 -28.82 -12.90
CA PRO A 26 1.09 -27.91 -13.61
C PRO A 26 1.91 -26.74 -14.18
N PRO A 27 1.53 -26.19 -15.35
CA PRO A 27 2.25 -25.09 -15.96
C PRO A 27 2.35 -23.92 -14.98
N GLU A 28 3.57 -23.38 -14.82
CA GLU A 28 3.79 -22.22 -13.97
C GLU A 28 2.97 -21.04 -14.48
N ARG A 29 2.12 -20.52 -13.60
CA ARG A 29 1.32 -19.34 -13.88
C ARG A 29 2.24 -18.12 -14.07
N PRO A 30 2.00 -17.26 -15.08
CA PRO A 30 2.80 -16.06 -15.25
C PRO A 30 2.65 -15.09 -14.08
N PHE A 31 3.77 -14.46 -13.70
CA PHE A 31 3.82 -13.41 -12.68
C PHE A 31 2.85 -12.26 -13.00
N SER A 32 2.00 -11.92 -12.04
CA SER A 32 0.82 -11.08 -12.21
C SER A 32 0.78 -9.96 -11.17
N VAL A 33 0.66 -8.71 -11.64
CA VAL A 33 0.65 -7.51 -10.79
C VAL A 33 -0.62 -6.70 -11.05
N ALA A 34 -1.31 -6.27 -10.00
CA ALA A 34 -2.36 -5.26 -10.09
C ALA A 34 -1.92 -3.92 -9.49
N ILE A 35 -2.40 -2.83 -10.06
CA ILE A 35 -2.28 -1.48 -9.49
C ILE A 35 -3.68 -1.06 -9.05
N ALA A 36 -3.83 -0.69 -7.78
CA ALA A 36 -5.13 -0.46 -7.16
C ALA A 36 -5.21 0.89 -6.47
N THR A 37 -6.42 1.46 -6.42
CA THR A 37 -6.76 2.58 -5.55
C THR A 37 -8.13 2.38 -4.93
N LEU A 38 -8.49 3.28 -4.01
CA LEU A 38 -9.81 3.40 -3.43
C LEU A 38 -10.38 4.77 -3.79
N TRP A 39 -11.59 4.78 -4.32
CA TRP A 39 -12.28 6.00 -4.73
C TRP A 39 -13.77 5.90 -4.46
N GLU A 40 -14.25 6.67 -3.48
CA GLU A 40 -15.67 6.74 -3.11
C GLU A 40 -16.42 7.87 -3.83
N GLY A 41 -15.81 8.52 -4.82
CA GLY A 41 -16.47 9.60 -5.57
C GLY A 41 -16.81 10.86 -4.78
N SER A 42 -16.23 11.04 -3.57
CA SER A 42 -16.50 12.24 -2.77
C SER A 42 -16.12 13.52 -3.53
N SER A 43 -16.88 14.60 -3.33
CA SER A 43 -16.66 15.88 -4.01
C SER A 43 -15.28 16.48 -3.77
N SER A 44 -14.61 16.10 -2.69
CA SER A 44 -13.25 16.51 -2.36
C SER A 44 -12.16 15.75 -3.11
N TYR A 45 -12.45 14.58 -3.67
CA TYR A 45 -11.48 13.72 -4.39
C TYR A 45 -11.94 13.29 -5.78
N ARG A 46 -13.09 13.79 -6.24
CA ARG A 46 -13.70 13.46 -7.54
C ARG A 46 -12.69 13.57 -8.69
N CYS A 47 -12.05 14.73 -8.81
CA CYS A 47 -11.08 15.02 -9.88
C CYS A 47 -9.70 14.39 -9.68
N ALA A 48 -9.41 13.82 -8.50
CA ALA A 48 -8.13 13.17 -8.22
C ALA A 48 -7.91 11.91 -9.08
N LEU A 49 -9.01 11.22 -9.39
CA LEU A 49 -8.99 9.97 -10.14
C LEU A 49 -8.37 10.13 -11.53
N LEU A 50 -8.48 11.31 -12.16
CA LEU A 50 -7.86 11.58 -13.46
C LEU A 50 -6.33 11.45 -13.42
N LEU A 51 -5.67 12.07 -12.43
CA LEU A 51 -4.22 12.01 -12.33
C LEU A 51 -3.76 10.63 -11.91
N TRP A 52 -4.45 10.04 -10.93
CA TRP A 52 -4.18 8.67 -10.52
C TRP A 52 -4.27 7.73 -11.72
N CYS A 53 -5.34 7.78 -12.50
CA CYS A 53 -5.53 6.88 -13.64
C CYS A 53 -4.45 7.06 -14.71
N SER A 54 -4.15 8.30 -15.08
CA SER A 54 -3.11 8.60 -16.07
C SER A 54 -1.73 8.10 -15.61
N SER A 55 -1.38 8.30 -14.34
CA SER A 55 -0.12 7.84 -13.76
C SER A 55 -0.07 6.31 -13.56
N ALA A 56 -1.17 5.70 -13.12
CA ALA A 56 -1.33 4.26 -12.99
C ALA A 56 -1.18 3.55 -14.34
N GLN A 57 -1.74 4.12 -15.42
CA GLN A 57 -1.62 3.57 -16.77
C GLN A 57 -0.16 3.60 -17.25
N ARG A 58 0.58 4.69 -16.99
CA ARG A 58 2.02 4.76 -17.29
C ARG A 58 2.80 3.69 -16.52
N LEU A 59 2.53 3.56 -15.23
CA LEU A 59 3.19 2.55 -14.40
C LEU A 59 2.83 1.13 -14.87
N ARG A 60 1.57 0.88 -15.21
CA ARG A 60 1.10 -0.40 -15.75
C ARG A 60 1.89 -0.81 -16.99
N LEU A 61 2.09 0.12 -17.93
CA LEU A 61 2.89 -0.13 -19.13
C LEU A 61 4.37 -0.37 -18.78
N ALA A 62 4.92 0.35 -17.79
CA ALA A 62 6.30 0.16 -17.35
C ALA A 62 6.54 -1.23 -16.71
N VAL A 63 5.60 -1.68 -15.89
CA VAL A 63 5.76 -2.93 -15.10
C VAL A 63 5.06 -4.14 -15.69
N ASN A 64 4.39 -3.98 -16.84
CA ASN A 64 3.50 -4.97 -17.43
C ASN A 64 2.43 -5.47 -16.42
N ALA A 65 1.80 -4.53 -15.69
CA ALA A 65 0.73 -4.89 -14.77
C ALA A 65 -0.50 -5.43 -15.54
N SER A 66 -1.09 -6.49 -15.01
CA SER A 66 -2.24 -7.16 -15.61
C SER A 66 -3.54 -6.37 -15.47
N ALA A 67 -3.67 -5.54 -14.43
CA ALA A 67 -4.91 -4.82 -14.15
C ALA A 67 -4.68 -3.44 -13.49
N LEU A 68 -5.58 -2.51 -13.81
CA LEU A 68 -5.85 -1.32 -13.01
C LEU A 68 -7.17 -1.53 -12.28
N LEU A 69 -7.17 -1.35 -10.97
CA LEU A 69 -8.31 -1.63 -10.11
C LEU A 69 -8.72 -0.38 -9.34
N VAL A 70 -10.01 -0.12 -9.26
CA VAL A 70 -10.57 0.93 -8.40
C VAL A 70 -11.56 0.27 -7.45
N LEU A 71 -11.25 0.29 -6.16
CA LEU A 71 -12.22 -0.04 -5.13
C LEU A 71 -13.22 1.11 -5.06
N SER A 72 -14.46 0.86 -5.47
CA SER A 72 -15.51 1.88 -5.49
C SER A 72 -16.89 1.23 -5.49
N SER A 73 -17.85 1.93 -4.89
CA SER A 73 -19.27 1.60 -5.00
C SER A 73 -19.83 1.98 -6.38
N ALA A 74 -19.15 2.87 -7.11
CA ALA A 74 -19.49 3.19 -8.49
C ALA A 74 -19.09 2.02 -9.43
N PRO A 75 -19.94 1.65 -10.40
CA PRO A 75 -19.63 0.57 -11.33
C PRO A 75 -18.59 0.97 -12.40
N SER A 76 -18.38 2.26 -12.61
CA SER A 76 -17.38 2.80 -13.54
C SER A 76 -17.15 4.29 -13.28
N SER A 77 -16.12 4.86 -13.92
CA SER A 77 -15.93 6.31 -14.04
C SER A 77 -15.35 6.67 -15.40
N PRO A 78 -15.89 7.69 -16.09
CA PRO A 78 -15.30 8.19 -17.34
C PRO A 78 -13.91 8.81 -17.14
N ASP A 79 -13.54 9.14 -15.90
CA ASP A 79 -12.21 9.66 -15.54
C ASP A 79 -11.15 8.55 -15.48
N CYS A 80 -11.56 7.28 -15.43
CA CYS A 80 -10.64 6.15 -15.51
C CYS A 80 -11.24 4.94 -16.25
N PRO A 81 -11.47 5.05 -17.57
CA PRO A 81 -12.17 4.03 -18.33
C PRO A 81 -11.38 2.73 -18.48
N SER A 82 -10.06 2.76 -18.27
CA SER A 82 -9.17 1.60 -18.38
C SER A 82 -9.13 0.73 -17.12
N ALA A 83 -9.77 1.14 -16.03
CA ALA A 83 -9.76 0.41 -14.77
C ALA A 83 -11.00 -0.45 -14.59
N THR A 84 -10.82 -1.60 -13.94
CA THR A 84 -11.90 -2.43 -13.43
C THR A 84 -12.34 -1.90 -12.07
N PHE A 85 -13.62 -1.58 -11.95
CA PHE A 85 -14.22 -1.14 -10.70
C PHE A 85 -14.73 -2.37 -9.96
N LEU A 86 -14.38 -2.48 -8.68
CA LEU A 86 -14.84 -3.57 -7.84
C LEU A 86 -15.26 -3.06 -6.47
N TRP A 87 -16.35 -3.63 -5.95
CA TRP A 87 -16.80 -3.35 -4.61
C TRP A 87 -16.56 -4.56 -3.71
N PRO A 88 -15.82 -4.43 -2.60
CA PRO A 88 -15.39 -5.58 -1.80
C PRO A 88 -16.51 -6.07 -0.86
N THR A 89 -17.59 -6.60 -1.42
CA THR A 89 -18.79 -7.04 -0.69
C THR A 89 -18.51 -8.04 0.42
N ALA A 90 -17.56 -8.97 0.22
CA ALA A 90 -17.18 -9.95 1.23
C ALA A 90 -16.47 -9.33 2.45
N PHE A 91 -15.66 -8.28 2.25
CA PHE A 91 -14.88 -7.62 3.31
C PHE A 91 -15.70 -6.57 4.07
N LEU A 92 -16.69 -5.97 3.39
CA LEU A 92 -17.51 -4.86 3.88
C LEU A 92 -18.13 -5.11 5.27
N PRO A 93 -18.71 -6.28 5.60
CA PRO A 93 -19.33 -6.50 6.91
C PRO A 93 -18.34 -6.39 8.07
N ALA A 94 -17.11 -6.89 7.89
CA ALA A 94 -16.07 -6.86 8.92
C ALA A 94 -15.58 -5.42 9.17
N ALA A 95 -15.28 -4.68 8.10
CA ALA A 95 -14.88 -3.28 8.20
C ALA A 95 -15.99 -2.39 8.81
N ALA A 96 -17.25 -2.65 8.45
CA ALA A 96 -18.40 -1.94 9.01
C ALA A 96 -18.64 -2.27 10.49
N ALA A 97 -18.44 -3.53 10.89
CA ALA A 97 -18.53 -3.94 12.29
C ALA A 97 -17.53 -3.19 13.17
N TYR A 98 -16.25 -3.17 12.76
CA TYR A 98 -15.21 -2.41 13.44
C TYR A 98 -15.53 -0.91 13.49
N SER A 99 -15.87 -0.31 12.36
CA SER A 99 -16.17 1.12 12.26
C SER A 99 -17.30 1.54 13.22
N ARG A 100 -18.35 0.72 13.33
CA ARG A 100 -19.45 0.95 14.29
C ARG A 100 -19.00 0.78 15.74
N ALA A 101 -18.20 -0.24 16.05
CA ALA A 101 -17.69 -0.46 17.40
C ALA A 101 -16.80 0.72 17.86
N LEU A 102 -15.91 1.17 16.98
CA LEU A 102 -15.03 2.32 17.24
C LEU A 102 -15.82 3.61 17.41
N ALA A 103 -16.85 3.86 16.57
CA ALA A 103 -17.71 5.03 16.72
C ALA A 103 -18.47 5.08 18.04
N ARG A 104 -18.89 3.92 18.56
CA ARG A 104 -19.53 3.81 19.88
C ARG A 104 -18.54 4.05 21.03
N ALA A 105 -17.36 3.44 20.96
CA ALA A 105 -16.38 3.53 22.03
C ALA A 105 -15.66 4.90 22.07
N HIS A 106 -15.45 5.52 20.91
CA HIS A 106 -14.66 6.75 20.76
C HIS A 106 -15.34 7.77 19.82
N PRO A 107 -16.47 8.37 20.22
CA PRO A 107 -17.25 9.24 19.34
C PRO A 107 -16.46 10.48 18.87
N ARG A 108 -15.51 10.99 19.67
CA ARG A 108 -14.64 12.10 19.26
C ARG A 108 -13.64 11.69 18.17
N LEU A 109 -13.02 10.51 18.29
CA LEU A 109 -12.12 9.99 17.25
C LEU A 109 -12.88 9.74 15.94
N ALA A 110 -14.08 9.16 16.03
CA ALA A 110 -14.92 8.93 14.87
C ALA A 110 -15.35 10.24 14.17
N ARG A 111 -15.53 11.35 14.91
CA ARG A 111 -15.81 12.68 14.35
C ARG A 111 -14.62 13.34 13.64
N HIS A 112 -13.39 13.04 14.02
CA HIS A 112 -12.21 13.59 13.34
C HIS A 112 -11.83 12.84 12.07
N LEU A 113 -12.38 11.65 11.87
CA LEU A 113 -12.11 10.79 10.72
C LEU A 113 -13.22 10.87 9.66
N LEU A 114 -14.05 11.94 9.70
CA LEU A 114 -15.28 12.09 8.90
C LEU A 114 -15.01 12.47 7.43
N LEU A 115 -15.55 11.65 6.52
CA LEU A 115 -16.24 12.13 5.32
C LEU A 115 -17.70 12.51 5.70
N PRO A 116 -18.38 13.41 4.96
CA PRO A 116 -19.78 13.74 5.24
C PRO A 116 -20.69 12.47 5.19
N PRO A 117 -21.79 12.43 5.98
CA PRO A 117 -22.75 11.31 5.99
C PRO A 117 -23.28 10.97 4.58
N PRO A 118 -23.74 9.73 4.29
CA PRO A 118 -24.27 8.72 5.23
C PRO A 118 -23.36 7.50 5.54
N ALA A 119 -22.14 7.41 5.01
CA ALA A 119 -21.25 6.26 5.28
C ALA A 119 -20.60 6.36 6.67
N PRO A 120 -20.41 5.24 7.41
CA PRO A 120 -19.61 5.26 8.63
C PRO A 120 -18.17 5.70 8.29
N PRO A 121 -17.62 6.68 9.02
CA PRO A 121 -16.52 7.55 8.57
C PRO A 121 -15.19 6.85 8.27
N LEU A 122 -14.99 5.66 8.83
CA LEU A 122 -13.75 4.89 8.71
C LEU A 122 -13.82 3.78 7.67
N LEU A 123 -15.02 3.48 7.21
CA LEU A 123 -15.26 2.34 6.36
C LEU A 123 -14.39 2.40 5.10
N PRO A 124 -14.35 3.52 4.34
CA PRO A 124 -13.54 3.58 3.12
C PRO A 124 -12.08 3.26 3.39
N HIS A 125 -11.46 3.88 4.41
CA HIS A 125 -10.04 3.67 4.73
C HIS A 125 -9.70 2.19 4.93
N LEU A 126 -10.58 1.40 5.54
CA LEU A 126 -10.35 -0.03 5.80
C LEU A 126 -10.55 -0.90 4.56
N LEU A 127 -11.34 -0.46 3.57
CA LEU A 127 -11.62 -1.25 2.37
C LEU A 127 -10.37 -1.53 1.54
N LYS A 128 -9.30 -0.75 1.69
CA LYS A 128 -8.01 -1.04 1.03
C LYS A 128 -7.46 -2.42 1.37
N PHE A 129 -7.79 -2.99 2.53
CA PHE A 129 -7.34 -4.34 2.88
C PHE A 129 -8.15 -5.47 2.25
N ALA A 130 -9.27 -5.17 1.57
CA ALA A 130 -9.96 -6.15 0.75
C ALA A 130 -9.07 -6.68 -0.39
N LEU A 131 -8.04 -5.93 -0.79
CA LEU A 131 -7.04 -6.32 -1.78
C LEU A 131 -6.29 -7.60 -1.40
N LEU A 132 -6.24 -7.96 -0.10
CA LEU A 132 -5.69 -9.24 0.35
C LEU A 132 -6.47 -10.44 -0.22
N GLY A 133 -7.74 -10.27 -0.57
CA GLY A 133 -8.55 -11.33 -1.17
C GLY A 133 -8.29 -11.57 -2.65
N LEU A 134 -7.49 -10.72 -3.32
CA LEU A 134 -7.26 -10.80 -4.76
C LEU A 134 -6.17 -11.81 -5.13
N THR A 135 -6.37 -13.07 -4.77
CA THR A 135 -5.40 -14.17 -4.95
C THR A 135 -5.08 -14.51 -6.41
N GLN A 136 -5.77 -13.87 -7.35
CA GLN A 136 -5.40 -13.86 -8.76
C GLN A 136 -4.25 -12.90 -9.10
N TYR A 137 -3.57 -12.28 -8.15
CA TYR A 137 -2.35 -11.52 -8.38
C TYR A 137 -1.27 -11.95 -7.40
N ASP A 138 -0.01 -11.93 -7.84
CA ASP A 138 1.14 -12.21 -6.97
C ASP A 138 1.46 -10.99 -6.10
N VAL A 139 1.28 -9.80 -6.66
CA VAL A 139 1.48 -8.51 -5.99
C VAL A 139 0.37 -7.54 -6.36
N VAL A 140 -0.13 -6.81 -5.35
CA VAL A 140 -0.98 -5.64 -5.55
C VAL A 140 -0.21 -4.42 -5.06
N PHE A 141 0.00 -3.45 -5.95
CA PHE A 141 0.46 -2.12 -5.57
C PHE A 141 -0.77 -1.23 -5.37
N PHE A 142 -1.09 -0.93 -4.12
CA PHE A 142 -2.11 0.04 -3.77
C PHE A 142 -1.51 1.44 -3.63
N ALA A 143 -2.22 2.45 -4.13
CA ALA A 143 -1.96 3.84 -3.77
C ALA A 143 -3.28 4.62 -3.63
N ASP A 144 -3.34 5.51 -2.64
CA ASP A 144 -4.46 6.44 -2.48
C ASP A 144 -4.62 7.29 -3.75
N VAL A 145 -5.85 7.75 -4.02
CA VAL A 145 -6.19 8.46 -5.26
C VAL A 145 -5.45 9.80 -5.42
N ASP A 146 -4.85 10.29 -4.34
CA ASP A 146 -4.05 11.50 -4.29
C ASP A 146 -2.54 11.23 -4.37
N VAL A 147 -2.17 10.06 -4.89
CA VAL A 147 -0.79 9.70 -5.21
C VAL A 147 -0.60 9.67 -6.72
N ASP A 148 0.47 10.32 -7.18
CA ASP A 148 0.97 10.25 -8.55
C ASP A 148 2.06 9.17 -8.66
N LEU A 149 1.66 8.04 -9.26
CA LEU A 149 2.43 6.80 -9.31
C LEU A 149 3.63 6.84 -10.26
N ALA A 150 3.52 7.63 -11.30
CA ALA A 150 4.50 7.75 -12.37
C ALA A 150 4.47 9.21 -12.84
N PRO A 151 4.95 10.13 -11.98
CA PRO A 151 4.94 11.55 -12.31
C PRO A 151 5.83 11.76 -13.52
N HIS A 152 5.32 12.49 -14.50
CA HIS A 152 6.09 12.90 -15.67
C HIS A 152 6.40 14.38 -15.58
N GLY A 153 7.53 14.80 -16.15
CA GLY A 153 7.96 16.19 -16.16
C GLY A 153 9.47 16.35 -15.98
N HIS A 154 9.93 17.61 -16.05
CA HIS A 154 11.33 18.03 -16.11
C HIS A 154 12.18 17.81 -14.84
N ASP A 155 11.77 16.90 -13.95
CA ASP A 155 12.63 16.53 -12.84
C ASP A 155 13.80 15.69 -13.35
N ARG A 156 14.87 16.38 -13.77
CA ARG A 156 16.11 15.79 -14.27
C ARG A 156 16.78 14.86 -13.24
N SER A 157 16.35 14.88 -11.97
CA SER A 157 16.85 13.97 -10.94
C SER A 157 16.25 12.56 -11.02
N ARG A 158 15.17 12.37 -11.80
CA ARG A 158 14.56 11.06 -12.00
C ARG A 158 15.25 10.30 -13.13
N PRO A 159 15.43 8.98 -12.98
CA PRO A 159 16.02 8.15 -14.03
C PRO A 159 15.13 8.16 -15.29
N PRO A 160 15.72 7.93 -16.48
CA PRO A 160 14.97 7.66 -17.70
C PRO A 160 13.87 6.60 -17.48
N ALA A 161 12.71 6.79 -18.11
CA ALA A 161 11.54 5.95 -17.91
C ALA A 161 11.82 4.44 -18.13
N ARG A 162 12.69 4.08 -19.08
CA ARG A 162 13.09 2.69 -19.33
C ARG A 162 13.89 2.07 -18.18
N LEU A 163 14.84 2.81 -17.62
CA LEU A 163 15.63 2.37 -16.46
C LEU A 163 14.74 2.23 -15.23
N ALA A 164 13.79 3.15 -15.04
CA ALA A 164 12.78 3.03 -14.00
C ALA A 164 11.93 1.76 -14.19
N ALA A 165 11.44 1.50 -15.40
CA ALA A 165 10.59 0.35 -15.69
C ALA A 165 11.25 -1.00 -15.37
N ALA A 166 12.50 -1.20 -15.81
CA ALA A 166 13.25 -2.42 -15.53
C ALA A 166 13.41 -2.65 -14.02
N ALA A 167 13.80 -1.59 -13.31
CA ALA A 167 13.96 -1.63 -11.87
C ALA A 167 12.62 -1.99 -11.19
N TRP A 168 11.50 -1.33 -11.53
CA TRP A 168 10.18 -1.66 -10.98
C TRP A 168 9.81 -3.12 -11.14
N ARG A 169 10.04 -3.71 -12.31
CA ARG A 169 9.76 -5.14 -12.54
C ARG A 169 10.61 -6.03 -11.65
N GLU A 170 11.90 -5.74 -11.54
CA GLU A 170 12.81 -6.49 -10.68
C GLU A 170 12.35 -6.41 -9.22
N SER A 171 12.15 -5.21 -8.70
CA SER A 171 11.71 -5.00 -7.31
C SER A 171 10.37 -5.65 -6.98
N LEU A 172 9.39 -5.62 -7.90
CA LEU A 172 8.09 -6.28 -7.69
C LEU A 172 8.24 -7.80 -7.61
N ARG A 173 9.04 -8.41 -8.50
CA ARG A 173 9.33 -9.86 -8.45
C ARG A 173 10.10 -10.22 -7.19
N ALA A 174 11.04 -9.38 -6.82
CA ALA A 174 11.86 -9.58 -5.66
C ALA A 174 11.00 -9.48 -4.37
N PHE A 175 10.09 -8.51 -4.30
CA PHE A 175 9.08 -8.45 -3.25
C PHE A 175 8.24 -9.72 -3.25
N ALA A 176 7.71 -10.17 -4.40
CA ALA A 176 6.92 -11.39 -4.54
C ALA A 176 7.64 -12.64 -4.00
N ALA A 177 8.94 -12.79 -4.27
CA ALA A 177 9.77 -13.90 -3.80
C ALA A 177 10.17 -13.82 -2.31
N SER A 178 10.03 -12.66 -1.68
CA SER A 178 10.46 -12.44 -0.30
C SER A 178 9.54 -13.09 0.76
N ALA A 179 9.95 -13.14 2.02
CA ALA A 179 9.07 -13.56 3.12
C ALA A 179 8.00 -12.50 3.50
N ALA A 180 8.23 -11.22 3.14
CA ALA A 180 7.31 -10.14 3.47
C ALA A 180 5.95 -10.33 2.77
N ARG A 181 4.87 -9.99 3.46
CA ARG A 181 3.49 -9.96 2.94
C ARG A 181 3.03 -8.55 2.61
N LEU A 182 3.63 -7.55 3.25
CA LEU A 182 3.30 -6.14 3.06
C LEU A 182 4.59 -5.31 3.12
N ALA A 183 4.72 -4.33 2.22
CA ALA A 183 5.73 -3.29 2.32
C ALA A 183 5.07 -1.89 2.28
N ALA A 184 5.51 -1.01 3.19
CA ALA A 184 5.03 0.35 3.32
C ALA A 184 6.15 1.26 3.83
N ALA A 185 6.20 2.52 3.41
CA ALA A 185 7.12 3.48 4.01
C ALA A 185 6.54 4.05 5.32
N PRO A 186 7.36 4.33 6.34
CA PRO A 186 6.94 5.16 7.47
C PRO A 186 6.69 6.61 7.01
N ASP A 187 5.93 7.38 7.80
CA ASP A 187 5.92 8.84 7.72
C ASP A 187 6.44 9.46 9.03
N PHE A 188 6.30 10.78 9.21
CA PHE A 188 6.85 11.47 10.37
C PHE A 188 6.07 11.16 11.67
N ASP A 189 4.79 10.80 11.57
CA ASP A 189 3.92 10.59 12.73
C ASP A 189 3.65 9.11 12.97
N ALA A 190 3.43 8.36 11.88
CA ALA A 190 3.05 6.96 11.86
C ALA A 190 4.22 6.05 11.44
N PRO A 191 4.29 4.84 12.03
CA PRO A 191 5.31 3.85 11.68
C PRO A 191 5.14 3.27 10.27
N VAL A 192 3.96 3.47 9.66
CA VAL A 192 3.64 3.12 8.29
C VAL A 192 2.63 4.11 7.75
N ASN A 193 2.79 4.46 6.48
CA ASN A 193 1.83 5.23 5.72
C ASN A 193 1.18 4.33 4.67
N THR A 194 -0.14 4.20 4.77
CA THR A 194 -0.98 3.34 3.92
C THR A 194 -1.45 4.02 2.64
N GLY A 195 -0.94 5.22 2.34
CA GLY A 195 -1.16 5.93 1.09
C GLY A 195 -0.46 5.29 -0.10
N SER A 196 0.58 4.48 0.14
CA SER A 196 1.13 3.56 -0.86
C SER A 196 1.63 2.27 -0.20
N LEU A 197 1.22 1.13 -0.76
CA LEU A 197 1.47 -0.19 -0.19
C LEU A 197 1.79 -1.20 -1.29
N LEU A 198 2.75 -2.09 -1.04
CA LEU A 198 2.79 -3.37 -1.73
C LEU A 198 2.18 -4.45 -0.84
N LEU A 199 1.37 -5.29 -1.45
CA LEU A 199 0.63 -6.36 -0.76
C LEU A 199 0.81 -7.66 -1.52
N LYS A 200 0.95 -8.77 -0.80
CA LYS A 200 0.79 -10.13 -1.35
C LYS A 200 -0.59 -10.66 -0.99
N PRO A 201 -1.50 -10.78 -1.96
CA PRO A 201 -2.81 -11.36 -1.71
C PRO A 201 -2.71 -12.75 -1.10
N SER A 202 -3.59 -13.03 -0.14
CA SER A 202 -3.72 -14.32 0.52
C SER A 202 -5.13 -14.44 1.08
N ALA A 203 -5.87 -15.44 0.63
CA ALA A 203 -7.21 -15.74 1.14
C ALA A 203 -7.18 -15.94 2.66
N GLY A 204 -6.15 -16.64 3.18
CA GLY A 204 -5.96 -16.84 4.61
C GLY A 204 -5.70 -15.53 5.37
N ALA A 205 -4.83 -14.65 4.87
CA ALA A 205 -4.60 -13.35 5.50
C ALA A 205 -5.85 -12.46 5.47
N SER A 206 -6.59 -12.47 4.35
CA SER A 206 -7.86 -11.75 4.22
C SER A 206 -8.90 -12.25 5.23
N ALA A 207 -9.09 -13.56 5.34
CA ALA A 207 -10.02 -14.16 6.30
C ALA A 207 -9.63 -13.83 7.75
N LYS A 208 -8.34 -13.93 8.10
CA LYS A 208 -7.82 -13.58 9.43
C LYS A 208 -8.05 -12.11 9.77
N LEU A 209 -7.79 -11.20 8.83
CA LEU A 209 -8.04 -9.78 9.05
C LEU A 209 -9.54 -9.49 9.19
N GLN A 210 -10.40 -10.11 8.40
CA GLN A 210 -11.85 -9.96 8.53
C GLN A 210 -12.34 -10.46 9.90
N ALA A 211 -11.85 -11.61 10.36
CA ALA A 211 -12.17 -12.13 11.70
C ALA A 211 -11.69 -11.16 12.79
N ALA A 212 -10.45 -10.67 12.68
CA ALA A 212 -9.88 -9.69 13.58
C ALA A 212 -10.72 -8.40 13.65
N LEU A 213 -11.11 -7.82 12.51
CA LEU A 213 -11.90 -6.58 12.48
C LEU A 213 -13.29 -6.75 13.13
N ARG A 214 -13.91 -7.94 13.07
CA ARG A 214 -15.23 -8.16 13.69
C ARG A 214 -15.22 -8.03 15.20
N THR A 215 -14.10 -8.35 15.84
CA THR A 215 -13.94 -8.35 17.30
C THR A 215 -12.94 -7.31 17.81
N ALA A 216 -12.27 -6.59 16.90
CA ALA A 216 -11.24 -5.65 17.26
C ALA A 216 -11.77 -4.50 18.14
N THR A 217 -11.04 -4.24 19.20
CA THR A 217 -11.16 -3.03 20.02
C THR A 217 -9.95 -2.15 19.78
N PHE A 218 -10.10 -0.85 20.04
CA PHE A 218 -9.00 0.10 19.91
C PHE A 218 -8.99 1.05 21.11
N SER A 219 -7.80 1.36 21.61
CA SER A 219 -7.59 2.48 22.51
C SER A 219 -6.32 3.26 22.14
N PRO A 220 -6.30 4.60 22.32
CA PRO A 220 -5.09 5.40 22.12
C PRO A 220 -3.88 4.97 22.97
N ARG A 221 -4.10 4.30 24.11
CA ARG A 221 -3.02 3.94 25.04
C ARG A 221 -2.45 2.55 24.76
N SER A 222 -3.32 1.58 24.45
CA SER A 222 -2.96 0.17 24.33
C SER A 222 -3.14 -0.41 22.92
N GLY A 223 -3.55 0.43 21.95
CA GLY A 223 -3.70 0.03 20.56
C GLY A 223 -4.86 -0.93 20.34
N PHE A 224 -4.68 -1.83 19.38
CA PHE A 224 -5.67 -2.82 19.01
C PHE A 224 -5.65 -4.00 19.98
N ASN A 225 -6.83 -4.41 20.45
CA ASN A 225 -7.01 -5.56 21.35
C ASN A 225 -6.11 -5.53 22.59
N GLY A 226 -5.77 -4.33 23.07
CA GLY A 226 -4.93 -4.18 24.27
C GLY A 226 -3.49 -4.68 24.10
N VAL A 227 -2.95 -4.71 22.87
CA VAL A 227 -1.60 -5.21 22.58
C VAL A 227 -0.48 -4.51 23.38
N GLY A 228 -0.75 -3.30 23.87
CA GLY A 228 0.16 -2.52 24.70
C GLY A 228 0.53 -1.19 24.07
N SER A 229 1.35 -0.40 24.77
CA SER A 229 1.92 0.81 24.18
C SER A 229 2.89 0.43 23.05
N PRO A 230 3.16 1.33 22.08
CA PRO A 230 4.11 1.09 21.00
C PRO A 230 5.49 0.56 21.45
N ARG A 231 6.00 1.00 22.60
CA ARG A 231 7.26 0.50 23.18
C ARG A 231 7.13 -0.85 23.86
N ALA A 232 5.96 -1.18 24.40
CA ALA A 232 5.69 -2.47 25.02
C ALA A 232 5.39 -3.57 23.99
N ALA A 233 4.96 -3.20 22.78
CA ALA A 233 4.66 -4.11 21.67
C ALA A 233 5.56 -3.83 20.45
N PRO A 234 6.90 -3.94 20.57
CA PRO A 234 7.79 -3.59 19.49
C PRO A 234 7.66 -4.56 18.31
N PRO A 235 7.78 -4.07 17.06
CA PRO A 235 7.85 -4.92 15.89
C PRO A 235 9.18 -5.69 15.86
N HIS A 236 9.26 -6.72 15.02
CA HIS A 236 10.52 -7.41 14.77
C HIS A 236 11.44 -6.54 13.90
N LEU A 237 12.43 -5.88 14.53
CA LEU A 237 13.32 -4.93 13.87
C LEU A 237 14.09 -5.48 12.65
N PRO A 238 14.55 -6.75 12.64
CA PRO A 238 15.17 -7.32 11.44
C PRO A 238 14.25 -7.33 10.22
N ASP A 239 12.94 -7.54 10.40
CA ASP A 239 11.99 -7.57 9.28
C ASP A 239 11.81 -6.16 8.70
N LEU A 240 11.78 -5.13 9.54
CA LEU A 240 11.78 -3.73 9.09
C LEU A 240 13.05 -3.37 8.32
N ALA A 241 14.20 -3.78 8.86
CA ALA A 241 15.51 -3.50 8.30
C ALA A 241 15.71 -4.17 6.93
N ALA A 242 15.14 -5.37 6.75
CA ALA A 242 15.28 -6.16 5.52
C ALA A 242 14.76 -5.41 4.28
N GLY A 243 13.63 -4.72 4.40
CA GLY A 243 13.07 -3.91 3.30
C GLY A 243 13.68 -2.51 3.20
N ARG A 244 14.20 -1.96 4.30
CA ARG A 244 14.91 -0.68 4.31
C ARG A 244 16.31 -0.75 3.67
N GLY A 245 16.89 -1.95 3.56
CA GLY A 245 18.26 -2.16 3.05
C GLY A 245 19.33 -1.67 4.01
N GLY A 246 19.01 -1.65 5.31
CA GLY A 246 19.89 -1.20 6.38
C GLY A 246 19.96 -2.20 7.53
N GLY A 247 20.61 -1.81 8.62
CA GLY A 247 20.70 -2.63 9.83
C GLY A 247 19.50 -2.48 10.77
N ALA A 248 19.28 -3.46 11.67
CA ALA A 248 18.26 -3.37 12.72
C ALA A 248 18.38 -2.11 13.60
N ARG A 249 19.61 -1.62 13.82
CA ARG A 249 19.87 -0.34 14.54
C ARG A 249 19.32 0.87 13.79
N GLU A 250 19.44 0.90 12.46
CA GLU A 250 18.89 1.99 11.64
C GLU A 250 17.37 1.95 11.60
N ALA A 251 16.81 0.73 11.48
CA ALA A 251 15.37 0.54 11.58
C ALA A 251 14.83 1.02 12.93
N ALA A 252 15.50 0.66 14.04
CA ALA A 252 15.14 1.11 15.38
C ALA A 252 15.22 2.65 15.52
N ARG A 253 16.28 3.28 15.01
CA ARG A 253 16.41 4.75 15.04
C ARG A 253 15.28 5.44 14.28
N ALA A 254 14.98 4.97 13.07
CA ALA A 254 13.90 5.52 12.27
C ALA A 254 12.53 5.29 12.92
N LEU A 255 12.31 4.14 13.56
CA LEU A 255 11.05 3.83 14.25
C LEU A 255 10.88 4.76 15.46
N ASN A 256 11.94 4.90 16.26
CA ASN A 256 11.96 5.78 17.43
C ASN A 256 11.78 7.27 17.09
N ALA A 257 12.04 7.67 15.85
CA ALA A 257 11.83 9.04 15.37
C ALA A 257 10.37 9.35 14.98
N THR A 258 9.49 8.35 14.95
CA THR A 258 8.06 8.55 14.65
C THR A 258 7.32 9.19 15.83
N GLY A 259 6.29 9.99 15.53
CA GLY A 259 5.40 10.56 16.55
C GLY A 259 4.75 9.51 17.45
N MET A 260 4.39 8.34 16.90
CA MET A 260 3.90 7.18 17.67
C MET A 260 4.87 6.76 18.78
N MET A 261 6.16 6.55 18.45
CA MET A 261 7.16 6.11 19.42
C MET A 261 7.57 7.21 20.38
N ALA A 262 7.61 8.46 19.93
CA ALA A 262 7.91 9.61 20.76
C ALA A 262 6.88 9.78 21.89
N ARG A 263 5.59 9.64 21.56
CA ARG A 263 4.48 9.74 22.53
C ARG A 263 4.22 8.44 23.30
N ASP A 264 4.74 7.31 22.81
CA ASP A 264 4.40 5.96 23.25
C ASP A 264 2.89 5.71 23.29
N ARG A 265 2.19 6.14 22.23
CA ARG A 265 0.73 6.05 22.10
C ARG A 265 0.30 5.72 20.68
N TRP A 266 -0.87 5.10 20.56
CA TRP A 266 -1.57 4.82 19.32
C TRP A 266 -2.49 5.98 18.91
N ASP A 267 -2.07 7.24 19.05
CA ASP A 267 -2.87 8.43 18.70
C ASP A 267 -2.29 9.24 17.53
N PHE A 268 -1.53 8.57 16.66
CA PHE A 268 -1.02 9.12 15.40
C PHE A 268 -2.08 9.15 14.29
N ALA A 269 -1.77 9.84 13.19
CA ALA A 269 -2.64 9.94 12.02
C ALA A 269 -3.07 8.55 11.50
N GLY A 270 -4.39 8.29 11.44
CA GLY A 270 -4.90 6.98 10.98
C GLY A 270 -4.68 5.81 11.96
N ALA A 271 -4.26 6.07 13.22
CA ALA A 271 -4.00 5.01 14.19
C ALA A 271 -5.23 4.16 14.53
N ALA A 272 -6.42 4.75 14.58
CA ALA A 272 -7.68 4.03 14.79
C ALA A 272 -8.29 3.49 13.47
N ALA A 273 -7.57 3.60 12.36
CA ALA A 273 -8.06 3.36 11.02
C ALA A 273 -7.08 2.45 10.26
N ASP A 274 -6.85 2.74 8.98
CA ASP A 274 -6.03 1.93 8.10
C ASP A 274 -4.56 1.84 8.53
N GLN A 275 -3.91 2.94 8.88
CA GLN A 275 -2.49 2.92 9.27
C GLN A 275 -2.25 2.08 10.53
N GLY A 276 -3.09 2.25 11.56
CA GLY A 276 -2.96 1.45 12.77
C GLY A 276 -3.36 0.00 12.59
N VAL A 277 -4.42 -0.31 11.82
CA VAL A 277 -4.75 -1.69 11.45
C VAL A 277 -3.59 -2.33 10.68
N CYS A 278 -2.99 -1.61 9.73
CA CYS A 278 -1.83 -2.07 8.98
C CYS A 278 -0.67 -2.40 9.91
N TRP A 279 -0.30 -1.46 10.78
CA TRP A 279 0.80 -1.62 11.73
C TRP A 279 0.57 -2.80 12.68
N TRP A 280 -0.59 -2.80 13.35
CA TRP A 280 -0.95 -3.85 14.30
C TRP A 280 -0.98 -5.23 13.64
N PHE A 281 -1.71 -5.39 12.54
CA PHE A 281 -1.91 -6.70 11.94
C PHE A 281 -0.60 -7.23 11.32
N PHE A 282 0.06 -6.44 10.46
CA PHE A 282 1.19 -6.94 9.69
C PHE A 282 2.52 -6.87 10.43
N PHE A 283 2.75 -5.89 11.29
CA PHE A 283 4.08 -5.67 11.89
C PHE A 283 4.17 -6.18 13.33
N VAL A 284 3.07 -6.10 14.09
CA VAL A 284 3.05 -6.54 15.50
C VAL A 284 2.53 -7.97 15.62
N ALA A 285 1.30 -8.23 15.17
CA ALA A 285 0.63 -9.51 15.39
C ALA A 285 1.15 -10.65 14.50
N HIS A 286 1.34 -10.38 13.19
CA HIS A 286 1.69 -11.43 12.23
C HIS A 286 3.12 -11.38 11.69
N ARG A 287 3.88 -10.31 11.98
CA ARG A 287 5.29 -10.14 11.56
C ARG A 287 5.54 -10.43 10.06
N GLY A 288 4.59 -10.01 9.23
CA GLY A 288 4.68 -10.10 7.76
C GLY A 288 4.98 -8.75 7.09
N GLY A 289 5.08 -7.67 7.85
CA GLY A 289 5.36 -6.33 7.34
C GLY A 289 6.86 -6.04 7.23
N THR A 290 7.24 -5.30 6.19
CA THR A 290 8.58 -4.70 6.03
C THR A 290 8.45 -3.24 5.62
N TRP A 291 9.55 -2.47 5.73
CA TRP A 291 9.56 -1.10 5.26
C TRP A 291 9.96 -0.98 3.80
N ALA A 292 9.31 -0.04 3.11
CA ALA A 292 9.80 0.46 1.84
C ALA A 292 10.87 1.54 2.09
N ALA A 293 11.91 1.56 1.26
CA ALA A 293 12.94 2.58 1.31
C ALA A 293 13.51 2.83 -0.09
N ALA A 294 13.84 4.08 -0.38
CA ALA A 294 14.53 4.42 -1.61
C ALA A 294 15.96 3.87 -1.59
N ALA A 295 16.24 2.79 -2.33
CA ALA A 295 17.59 2.49 -2.79
C ALA A 295 17.94 3.43 -3.94
N GLY A 296 18.80 4.41 -3.70
CA GLY A 296 19.34 5.28 -4.76
C GLY A 296 18.39 6.39 -5.25
N PRO A 297 18.73 7.07 -6.35
CA PRO A 297 18.04 8.29 -6.80
C PRO A 297 16.61 7.97 -7.28
N HIS A 298 15.62 8.28 -6.45
CA HIS A 298 14.19 8.51 -6.79
C HIS A 298 13.43 7.47 -7.62
N VAL A 299 14.00 6.30 -7.92
CA VAL A 299 13.35 5.28 -8.77
C VAL A 299 12.07 4.73 -8.13
N TRP A 300 12.04 4.73 -6.79
CA TRP A 300 11.02 4.10 -5.95
C TRP A 300 10.06 5.06 -5.29
N THR A 301 10.11 6.33 -5.69
CA THR A 301 9.31 7.36 -5.04
C THR A 301 8.12 7.79 -5.87
N VAL A 302 6.95 7.70 -5.26
CA VAL A 302 5.72 8.31 -5.76
C VAL A 302 5.54 9.67 -5.12
N ASP A 303 4.84 10.56 -5.81
CA ASP A 303 4.52 11.86 -5.23
C ASP A 303 3.12 11.81 -4.62
N HIS A 304 3.03 12.23 -3.37
CA HIS A 304 1.80 12.23 -2.61
C HIS A 304 1.39 13.68 -2.34
N TRP A 305 0.13 13.99 -2.65
CA TRP A 305 -0.46 15.32 -2.46
C TRP A 305 -1.00 15.46 -1.03
N TRP A 306 -0.09 15.69 -0.08
CA TRP A 306 -0.40 15.86 1.34
C TRP A 306 -1.16 17.17 1.60
N GLY A 307 -1.93 17.17 2.70
CA GLY A 307 -2.61 18.37 3.21
C GLY A 307 -4.10 18.44 2.90
N GLY A 308 -4.76 19.40 3.55
CA GLY A 308 -6.22 19.61 3.43
C GLY A 308 -6.63 20.25 2.10
N ASP A 309 -5.79 21.13 1.56
CA ASP A 309 -6.03 21.76 0.26
C ASP A 309 -5.56 20.86 -0.86
N LYS A 310 -6.53 20.21 -1.52
CA LYS A 310 -6.25 19.32 -2.64
C LYS A 310 -6.07 20.10 -3.94
N PRO A 311 -5.08 19.75 -4.77
CA PRO A 311 -4.62 20.58 -5.89
C PRO A 311 -5.61 20.63 -7.07
N TRP A 312 -6.60 19.74 -7.11
CA TRP A 312 -7.69 19.79 -8.10
C TRP A 312 -8.85 20.69 -7.67
N ARG A 313 -8.65 21.56 -6.66
CA ARG A 313 -9.60 22.58 -6.23
C ARG A 313 -8.96 23.97 -6.29
N LEU A 314 -9.81 25.00 -6.41
CA LEU A 314 -9.33 26.38 -6.33
C LEU A 314 -8.88 26.68 -4.90
N ALA A 315 -7.57 26.79 -4.75
CA ALA A 315 -6.89 27.11 -3.51
C ALA A 315 -7.10 28.57 -3.08
N ARG A 316 -7.28 28.77 -1.77
CA ARG A 316 -7.42 30.10 -1.17
C ARG A 316 -6.08 30.83 -1.13
N ASP A 317 -5.03 30.17 -0.69
CA ASP A 317 -3.69 30.74 -0.56
C ASP A 317 -2.76 30.47 -1.75
N ALA A 318 -1.64 31.19 -1.80
CA ALA A 318 -0.66 31.11 -2.87
C ALA A 318 0.05 29.73 -2.96
N HIS A 319 0.29 29.07 -1.82
CA HIS A 319 0.94 27.77 -1.81
C HIS A 319 0.05 26.74 -2.49
N ALA A 320 -1.20 26.62 -2.06
CA ALA A 320 -2.15 25.67 -2.62
C ALA A 320 -2.44 25.94 -4.12
N ARG A 321 -2.40 27.20 -4.58
CA ARG A 321 -2.46 27.52 -6.02
C ARG A 321 -1.24 26.99 -6.78
N VAL A 322 -0.05 27.05 -6.18
CA VAL A 322 1.18 26.46 -6.75
C VAL A 322 1.06 24.94 -6.92
N ALA A 323 0.47 24.24 -5.95
CA ALA A 323 0.19 22.80 -6.09
C ALA A 323 -0.83 22.52 -7.19
N ALA A 324 -1.88 23.35 -7.32
CA ALA A 324 -2.87 23.22 -8.38
C ALA A 324 -2.24 23.36 -9.78
N VAL A 325 -1.37 24.36 -9.99
CA VAL A 325 -0.63 24.52 -11.25
C VAL A 325 0.20 23.27 -11.56
N ARG A 326 0.95 22.76 -10.57
CA ARG A 326 1.77 21.54 -10.75
C ARG A 326 0.92 20.32 -11.09
N TYR A 327 -0.21 20.15 -10.42
CA TYR A 327 -1.15 19.06 -10.68
C TYR A 327 -1.70 19.11 -12.11
N LEU A 328 -2.11 20.30 -12.57
CA LEU A 328 -2.63 20.51 -13.92
C LEU A 328 -1.57 20.22 -14.99
N TRP A 329 -0.31 20.64 -14.82
CA TRP A 329 0.75 20.27 -15.76
C TRP A 329 0.98 18.76 -15.86
N ARG A 330 0.91 18.05 -14.74
CA ARG A 330 1.01 16.59 -14.72
C ARG A 330 -0.20 15.89 -15.32
N LEU A 331 -1.30 16.59 -15.57
CA LEU A 331 -2.41 16.03 -16.33
C LEU A 331 -2.26 16.30 -17.81
N GLU A 332 -1.81 17.49 -18.18
CA GLU A 332 -1.67 17.94 -19.56
C GLU A 332 -0.65 17.11 -20.35
N GLY A 333 0.53 16.84 -19.77
CA GLY A 333 1.51 15.98 -20.42
C GLY A 333 1.12 14.49 -20.48
N GLY A 334 0.03 14.10 -19.81
CA GLY A 334 -0.47 12.73 -19.74
C GLY A 334 -1.63 12.41 -20.68
N GLY A 335 -2.12 13.38 -21.47
CA GLY A 335 -3.23 13.18 -22.40
C GLY A 335 -4.57 12.80 -21.74
N ALA A 336 -4.76 13.13 -20.45
CA ALA A 336 -5.92 12.71 -19.67
C ALA A 336 -7.25 13.27 -20.22
N ALA A 337 -8.33 12.51 -20.02
CA ALA A 337 -9.64 12.69 -20.66
C ALA A 337 -10.21 14.12 -20.53
N GLN A 338 -10.05 14.92 -21.58
CA GLN A 338 -10.50 16.30 -21.59
C GLN A 338 -12.04 16.41 -21.54
N ASN A 339 -12.79 15.40 -21.95
CA ASN A 339 -14.24 15.56 -22.14
C ASN A 339 -15.11 15.14 -20.94
N THR A 340 -14.51 14.78 -19.80
CA THR A 340 -15.27 14.42 -18.60
C THR A 340 -15.71 15.65 -17.79
N SER A 341 -16.59 15.47 -16.80
CA SER A 341 -16.95 16.56 -15.86
C SER A 341 -15.72 17.09 -15.14
N CYS A 342 -14.86 16.20 -14.64
CA CYS A 342 -13.62 16.58 -13.97
C CYS A 342 -12.64 17.26 -14.94
N GLY A 343 -12.55 16.80 -16.19
CA GLY A 343 -11.77 17.47 -17.23
C GLY A 343 -12.23 18.91 -17.48
N ARG A 344 -13.55 19.15 -17.52
CA ARG A 344 -14.12 20.51 -17.62
C ARG A 344 -13.82 21.37 -16.39
N GLU A 345 -14.00 20.83 -15.19
CA GLU A 345 -13.70 21.53 -13.93
C GLU A 345 -12.22 21.94 -13.85
N LEU A 346 -11.31 21.05 -14.25
CA LEU A 346 -9.87 21.32 -14.24
C LEU A 346 -9.45 22.35 -15.30
N ARG A 347 -10.11 22.39 -16.46
CA ARG A 347 -9.93 23.49 -17.44
C ARG A 347 -10.41 24.83 -16.89
N ALA A 348 -11.57 24.85 -16.23
CA ALA A 348 -12.07 26.06 -15.58
C ALA A 348 -11.10 26.54 -14.48
N LEU A 349 -10.55 25.61 -13.69
CA LEU A 349 -9.52 25.90 -12.69
C LEU A 349 -8.26 26.50 -13.34
N ARG A 350 -7.78 25.91 -14.43
CA ARG A 350 -6.64 26.46 -15.21
C ARG A 350 -6.93 27.88 -15.69
N ALA A 351 -8.07 28.11 -16.33
CA ALA A 351 -8.46 29.43 -16.83
C ALA A 351 -8.50 30.46 -15.69
N ARG A 352 -9.01 30.06 -14.52
CA ARG A 352 -9.01 30.92 -13.33
C ARG A 352 -7.61 31.23 -12.82
N LEU A 353 -6.71 30.24 -12.77
CA LEU A 353 -5.32 30.45 -12.38
C LEU A 353 -4.56 31.36 -13.37
N GLN A 354 -4.90 31.30 -14.67
CA GLN A 354 -4.37 32.21 -15.69
C GLN A 354 -4.87 33.64 -15.48
N GLN A 355 -6.16 33.85 -15.22
CA GLN A 355 -6.74 35.17 -14.90
C GLN A 355 -6.09 35.80 -13.66
N LEU A 356 -5.69 34.97 -12.69
CA LEU A 356 -5.02 35.41 -11.48
C LEU A 356 -3.50 35.64 -11.66
N GLY A 357 -2.95 35.47 -12.86
CA GLY A 357 -1.50 35.60 -13.14
C GLY A 357 -0.63 34.45 -12.64
N VAL A 358 -1.19 33.50 -11.88
CA VAL A 358 -0.42 32.44 -11.20
C VAL A 358 0.12 31.38 -12.16
N TRP A 359 -0.48 31.23 -13.35
CA TRP A 359 -0.11 30.19 -14.31
C TRP A 359 1.25 30.43 -14.98
N PHE A 360 1.56 31.68 -15.33
CA PHE A 360 2.74 32.02 -16.13
C PHE A 360 4.00 32.22 -15.29
N ASP A 361 3.86 32.73 -14.06
CA ASP A 361 4.96 32.94 -13.10
C ASP A 361 5.71 31.65 -12.72
N MET A 362 5.12 30.50 -13.05
CA MET A 362 5.66 29.21 -12.68
C MET A 362 6.07 28.35 -13.87
N ALA A 363 5.79 28.77 -15.11
CA ALA A 363 6.24 28.06 -16.32
C ALA A 363 7.74 27.72 -16.15
N PRO A 364 8.22 26.56 -16.65
CA PRO A 364 9.45 25.92 -16.18
C PRO A 364 10.71 26.72 -16.56
N ALA A 365 10.92 27.82 -15.84
CA ALA A 365 12.05 28.72 -15.91
C ALA A 365 12.46 29.00 -14.47
N GLY A 366 13.55 28.36 -14.03
CA GLY A 366 14.28 28.76 -12.83
C GLY A 366 13.87 28.10 -11.52
N GLN A 367 14.85 27.43 -10.90
CA GLN A 367 14.80 26.63 -9.68
C GLN A 367 14.38 27.37 -8.38
N SER A 368 14.10 28.68 -8.42
CA SER A 368 13.91 29.50 -7.21
C SER A 368 12.54 29.31 -6.54
N SER A 369 11.48 29.01 -7.29
CA SER A 369 10.13 28.76 -6.74
C SER A 369 9.98 27.35 -6.13
N ALA A 370 10.93 26.44 -6.39
CA ALA A 370 10.88 25.05 -5.96
C ALA A 370 10.85 24.89 -4.43
N ARG A 371 11.45 25.82 -3.66
CA ARG A 371 11.48 25.75 -2.19
C ARG A 371 10.11 25.99 -1.53
N ARG A 372 9.22 26.81 -2.10
CA ARG A 372 7.90 27.13 -1.49
C ARG A 372 6.84 26.03 -1.72
N GLY A 373 6.94 25.26 -2.79
CA GLY A 373 6.00 24.17 -3.10
C GLY A 373 6.31 22.82 -2.43
N LYS A 374 7.46 22.66 -1.75
CA LYS A 374 7.87 21.38 -1.13
C LYS A 374 7.00 20.93 0.05
N ARG A 375 6.19 21.82 0.65
CA ARG A 375 5.37 21.48 1.83
C ARG A 375 4.12 20.63 1.52
N MET A 376 3.65 20.59 0.27
CA MET A 376 2.42 19.85 -0.09
C MET A 376 2.64 18.64 -1.00
N ILE A 377 3.78 18.57 -1.69
CA ILE A 377 4.16 17.37 -2.45
C ILE A 377 5.29 16.71 -1.71
N GLY A 378 4.97 15.60 -1.05
CA GLY A 378 5.96 14.74 -0.40
C GLY A 378 6.25 13.55 -1.30
N SER A 379 7.51 13.15 -1.40
CA SER A 379 7.87 11.92 -2.09
C SER A 379 7.85 10.77 -1.08
N GLN A 380 7.07 9.73 -1.38
CA GLN A 380 6.96 8.54 -0.56
C GLN A 380 7.66 7.36 -1.25
N SER A 381 8.48 6.62 -0.50
CA SER A 381 9.08 5.39 -1.01
C SER A 381 8.04 4.27 -1.02
N VAL A 382 7.95 3.52 -2.11
CA VAL A 382 6.94 2.45 -2.25
C VAL A 382 7.58 1.07 -2.25
N LEU A 383 8.78 0.95 -2.82
CA LEU A 383 9.46 -0.34 -2.91
C LEU A 383 10.50 -0.51 -1.80
N PRO A 384 10.70 -1.74 -1.30
CA PRO A 384 11.90 -2.09 -0.56
C PRO A 384 13.16 -1.73 -1.36
N SER A 385 14.22 -1.31 -0.68
CA SER A 385 15.46 -0.85 -1.28
C SER A 385 16.25 -2.04 -1.88
N LEU A 386 15.84 -2.52 -3.05
CA LEU A 386 16.56 -3.36 -4.03
C LEU A 386 17.57 -4.45 -3.59
N SER A 387 17.52 -4.92 -2.34
CA SER A 387 18.32 -6.04 -1.87
C SER A 387 17.35 -7.10 -1.36
N VAL A 388 16.80 -7.85 -2.31
CA VAL A 388 16.18 -9.15 -1.99
C VAL A 388 17.25 -10.21 -1.69
N ARG A 389 18.53 -9.82 -1.68
CA ARG A 389 19.57 -10.57 -0.99
C ARG A 389 19.45 -10.50 0.54
N SER A 390 18.86 -9.44 1.13
CA SER A 390 18.70 -9.30 2.59
C SER A 390 17.35 -9.75 3.12
N ILE A 391 16.29 -9.68 2.32
CA ILE A 391 15.01 -10.31 2.69
C ILE A 391 15.16 -11.80 2.41
N ARG A 392 15.62 -12.56 3.42
CA ARG A 392 15.85 -14.01 3.34
C ARG A 392 14.77 -14.63 2.45
N ALA A 393 15.20 -15.33 1.39
CA ALA A 393 14.31 -16.21 0.66
C ALA A 393 13.55 -17.04 1.70
N ALA A 394 12.22 -17.11 1.58
CA ALA A 394 11.47 -18.05 2.40
C ALA A 394 12.19 -19.40 2.27
N PRO A 395 12.53 -20.08 3.38
CA PRO A 395 13.18 -21.38 3.28
C PRO A 395 12.36 -22.21 2.29
N ARG A 396 13.00 -22.65 1.20
CA ARG A 396 12.37 -23.60 0.27
C ARG A 396 12.02 -24.79 1.12
N ASP A 397 10.72 -25.03 1.32
CA ASP A 397 10.20 -26.10 2.15
C ASP A 397 10.81 -27.44 1.72
N GLY A 398 11.90 -27.83 2.38
CA GLY A 398 12.38 -29.20 2.38
C GLY A 398 11.47 -29.98 3.31
N GLY A 399 10.39 -30.54 2.78
CA GLY A 399 9.67 -31.70 3.32
C GLY A 399 9.16 -31.66 4.77
N GLY A 400 9.26 -30.54 5.48
CA GLY A 400 8.79 -30.41 6.85
C GLY A 400 7.43 -29.74 6.88
N SER A 401 6.39 -30.52 7.16
CA SER A 401 5.06 -30.10 7.65
C SER A 401 4.71 -28.63 7.38
N ARG A 402 3.81 -28.40 6.41
CA ARG A 402 2.96 -27.20 6.42
C ARG A 402 2.42 -27.06 7.84
N ARG A 403 3.01 -26.19 8.65
CA ARG A 403 2.27 -25.53 9.73
C ARG A 403 1.28 -24.63 9.00
N GLU A 404 0.18 -25.25 8.57
CA GLU A 404 -1.08 -24.54 8.52
C GLU A 404 -1.27 -23.96 9.90
N TRP A 405 -1.13 -22.64 9.96
CA TRP A 405 -1.45 -21.85 11.13
C TRP A 405 -2.96 -21.93 11.33
N ILE A 406 -3.41 -23.03 11.97
CA ILE A 406 -4.72 -23.15 12.62
C ILE A 406 -4.82 -22.06 13.69
#